data_AF-C6E1M9-F1
#
_entry.id   AF-C6E1M9-F1
#
_cell.length_a   1.000
_cell.length_b   1.000
_cell.length_c   1.000
_cell.angle_alpha   90.00
_cell.angle_beta   90.00
_cell.angle_gamma   90.00
#
_symmetry.space_group_name_H-M   'P 1'
#
loop_
_entity.id
_entity.type
_entity.pdbx_description
1 polymer ?
#
loop_
_entity_poly.entity_id
_entity_poly.type
_entity_poly.pdbx_seq_one_letter_code
_entity_poly.pdbx_strand_id
1 'polypeptide(L)'
;MKLEKTFRRNIATVLLVAALVLADNVHAALVDLGGGMIYDSDQDITWLQDSNYTLRHSLGGRNGQMTWAQADAWAKTFTLNGNSGWRLPHGPTSNISGPLTVSATGGELYNLYYQLGNTQTSGWKNKGPFSMIWPGSFWTDLNAGWTTSHHWIFDGSLGSNYLIGPDSNIELVWLVRDGKAVAPSQSLAVAFSGSGKGKVTSNPAGISTSVAATAKFPAGSAVVLTATAAAPQRVLQSVKLPNGRVTKVPMQAISSFAGWSGDGASCPSTQNTCTITMDKAKSVTVTFNRRLVPFKPNLPERLDPDKLR
;
A
#
# COMPACT_ATOMS: atom_id res chain seq x y z
N MET A 1 -18.41 66.31 -30.12
CA MET A 1 -19.19 65.23 -30.74
C MET A 1 -19.10 64.03 -29.79
N LYS A 2 -20.05 63.87 -28.83
CA LYS A 2 -21.11 62.82 -28.82
C LYS A 2 -20.56 61.44 -29.21
N LEU A 3 -20.73 60.31 -28.51
CA LEU A 3 -21.70 59.81 -27.54
C LEU A 3 -21.08 58.48 -26.99
N GLU A 4 -20.91 58.26 -25.69
CA GLU A 4 -21.80 57.48 -24.81
C GLU A 4 -22.33 56.12 -25.34
N LYS A 5 -22.06 55.06 -24.55
CA LYS A 5 -22.84 53.82 -24.22
C LYS A 5 -22.20 52.48 -24.57
N THR A 6 -21.58 51.79 -23.60
CA THR A 6 -22.13 50.76 -22.68
C THR A 6 -22.62 49.47 -23.37
N PHE A 7 -22.04 48.33 -22.97
CA PHE A 7 -22.70 47.18 -22.31
C PHE A 7 -22.49 45.77 -22.89
N ARG A 8 -21.85 44.93 -22.05
CA ARG A 8 -22.09 43.51 -21.73
C ARG A 8 -21.54 42.37 -22.61
N ARG A 9 -20.67 41.59 -21.91
CA ARG A 9 -20.63 40.12 -21.75
C ARG A 9 -20.54 39.28 -23.02
N ASN A 10 -19.42 38.56 -23.18
CA ASN A 10 -19.41 37.12 -22.95
C ASN A 10 -17.98 36.62 -22.65
N ILE A 11 -17.83 36.14 -21.42
CA ILE A 11 -16.69 35.38 -20.93
C ILE A 11 -16.87 33.96 -21.46
N ALA A 12 -15.93 33.48 -22.26
CA ALA A 12 -15.74 32.06 -22.50
C ALA A 12 -14.28 31.74 -22.16
N THR A 13 -14.03 31.55 -20.87
CA THR A 13 -12.77 31.04 -20.32
C THR A 13 -12.62 29.60 -20.79
N VAL A 14 -11.76 29.34 -21.78
CA VAL A 14 -11.31 27.98 -22.10
C VAL A 14 -10.26 27.61 -21.06
N LEU A 15 -10.71 26.97 -19.98
CA LEU A 15 -9.83 26.29 -19.04
C LEU A 15 -9.30 25.03 -19.72
N LEU A 16 -8.08 25.12 -20.27
CA LEU A 16 -7.29 23.97 -20.66
C LEU A 16 -6.89 23.25 -19.37
N VAL A 17 -7.72 22.30 -18.93
CA VAL A 17 -7.31 21.33 -17.90
C VAL A 17 -6.29 20.43 -18.58
N ALA A 18 -5.00 20.75 -18.38
CA ALA A 18 -3.95 19.79 -18.61
C ALA A 18 -4.14 18.65 -17.60
N ALA A 19 -4.92 17.65 -17.99
CA ALA A 19 -4.89 16.35 -17.34
C ALA A 19 -3.48 15.82 -17.53
N LEU A 20 -2.64 15.98 -16.51
CA LEU A 20 -1.38 15.27 -16.40
C LEU A 20 -1.76 13.79 -16.23
N VAL A 21 -2.01 13.11 -17.34
CA VAL A 21 -1.98 11.65 -17.38
C VAL A 21 -0.54 11.33 -17.06
N LEU A 22 -0.27 10.97 -15.79
CA LEU A 22 0.94 10.24 -15.47
C LEU A 22 0.89 9.02 -16.37
N ALA A 23 1.79 8.95 -17.34
CA ALA A 23 2.08 7.70 -17.99
C ALA A 23 2.55 6.79 -16.85
N ASP A 24 1.69 5.87 -16.42
CA ASP A 24 2.16 4.70 -15.69
C ASP A 24 3.25 4.11 -16.59
N ASN A 25 4.49 4.18 -16.15
CA ASN A 25 5.57 3.54 -16.87
C ASN A 25 5.16 2.08 -17.02
N VAL A 26 4.93 1.63 -18.26
CA VAL A 26 4.54 0.25 -18.61
C VAL A 26 5.78 -0.64 -18.48
N HIS A 27 6.39 -0.63 -17.29
CA HIS A 27 7.28 -1.67 -16.84
C HIS A 27 6.50 -2.43 -15.79
N ALA A 28 6.38 -3.73 -15.99
CA ALA A 28 5.96 -4.67 -14.99
C ALA A 28 6.47 -4.35 -13.60
N ALA A 29 5.55 -4.28 -12.67
CA ALA A 29 5.86 -3.97 -11.29
C ALA A 29 5.91 -5.26 -10.50
N LEU A 30 7.04 -5.48 -9.81
CA LEU A 30 7.06 -6.28 -8.60
C LEU A 30 6.35 -5.47 -7.52
N VAL A 31 5.15 -5.91 -7.13
CA VAL A 31 4.29 -5.21 -6.18
C VAL A 31 4.29 -5.94 -4.85
N ASP A 32 4.73 -5.27 -3.78
CA ASP A 32 4.58 -5.78 -2.42
C ASP A 32 3.10 -5.79 -2.02
N LEU A 33 2.54 -6.98 -1.79
CA LEU A 33 1.17 -7.18 -1.31
C LEU A 33 1.07 -7.16 0.21
N GLY A 34 2.19 -7.01 0.92
CA GLY A 34 2.30 -7.19 2.35
C GLY A 34 2.16 -8.65 2.77
N GLY A 35 2.49 -8.92 4.04
CA GLY A 35 2.42 -10.27 4.60
C GLY A 35 3.43 -11.25 4.00
N GLY A 36 4.51 -10.77 3.38
CA GLY A 36 5.56 -11.62 2.81
C GLY A 36 5.29 -12.10 1.38
N MET A 37 4.51 -11.37 0.59
CA MET A 37 4.11 -11.76 -0.77
C MET A 37 4.41 -10.65 -1.78
N ILE A 38 5.10 -10.98 -2.87
CA ILE A 38 5.42 -10.06 -3.97
C ILE A 38 4.72 -10.52 -5.24
N TYR A 39 3.80 -9.72 -5.76
CA TYR A 39 3.14 -10.00 -7.03
C TYR A 39 4.01 -9.54 -8.21
N ASP A 40 4.26 -10.45 -9.14
CA ASP A 40 4.93 -10.18 -10.40
C ASP A 40 3.89 -10.13 -11.52
N SER A 41 3.67 -8.92 -12.03
CA SER A 41 2.65 -8.66 -13.05
C SER A 41 3.07 -9.07 -14.47
N ASP A 42 4.36 -9.30 -14.74
CA ASP A 42 4.83 -9.84 -16.02
C ASP A 42 4.46 -11.30 -16.17
N GLN A 43 4.67 -12.04 -15.07
CA GLN A 43 4.55 -13.49 -15.07
C GLN A 43 3.19 -13.95 -14.56
N ASP A 44 2.36 -13.03 -14.05
CA ASP A 44 1.09 -13.31 -13.35
C ASP A 44 1.27 -14.37 -12.25
N ILE A 45 2.25 -14.15 -11.39
CA ILE A 45 2.56 -15.02 -10.24
C ILE A 45 2.81 -14.19 -8.98
N THR A 46 2.71 -14.83 -7.83
CA THR A 46 3.12 -14.25 -6.56
C THR A 46 4.28 -15.03 -5.96
N TRP A 47 5.39 -14.35 -5.72
CA TRP A 47 6.56 -14.86 -5.03
C TRP A 47 6.42 -14.75 -3.51
N LEU A 48 7.03 -15.68 -2.78
CA LEU A 48 7.41 -15.41 -1.40
C LEU A 48 8.41 -14.24 -1.36
N GLN A 49 8.21 -13.30 -0.46
CA GLN A 49 9.13 -12.16 -0.29
C GLN A 49 10.48 -12.57 0.30
N ASP A 50 10.49 -13.67 1.06
CA ASP A 50 11.69 -14.28 1.65
C ASP A 50 12.11 -15.49 0.81
N SER A 51 13.22 -15.34 0.07
CA SER A 51 13.78 -16.39 -0.78
C SER A 51 14.25 -17.63 -0.01
N ASN A 52 14.46 -17.53 1.31
CA ASN A 52 14.83 -18.65 2.17
C ASN A 52 13.94 -18.70 3.42
N TYR A 53 12.64 -18.75 3.16
CA TYR A 53 11.62 -18.93 4.19
C TYR A 53 11.91 -20.16 5.06
N THR A 54 12.43 -21.23 4.46
CA THR A 54 12.74 -22.49 5.13
C THR A 54 13.73 -22.29 6.28
N LEU A 55 14.87 -21.62 6.06
CA LEU A 55 15.84 -21.36 7.11
C LEU A 55 15.25 -20.54 8.27
N ARG A 56 14.50 -19.48 7.95
CA ARG A 56 13.89 -18.60 8.97
C ARG A 56 12.87 -19.31 9.84
N HIS A 57 12.29 -20.39 9.33
CA HIS A 57 11.31 -21.20 10.02
C HIS A 57 11.87 -22.56 10.47
N SER A 58 13.20 -22.72 10.48
CA SER A 58 13.88 -23.96 10.92
C SER A 58 13.43 -25.21 10.16
N LEU A 59 13.16 -25.06 8.86
CA LEU A 59 12.83 -26.14 7.93
C LEU A 59 14.05 -26.47 7.04
N GLY A 60 14.20 -27.73 6.65
CA GLY A 60 15.31 -28.18 5.81
C GLY A 60 16.63 -28.38 6.58
N GLY A 61 17.75 -28.40 5.85
CA GLY A 61 19.09 -28.54 6.39
C GLY A 61 19.63 -27.26 7.05
N ARG A 62 20.94 -27.26 7.35
CA ARG A 62 21.62 -26.15 8.07
C ARG A 62 21.39 -24.76 7.46
N ASN A 63 21.20 -24.68 6.15
CA ASN A 63 20.99 -23.42 5.41
C ASN A 63 19.55 -23.28 4.87
N GLY A 64 18.59 -24.08 5.34
CA GLY A 64 17.23 -24.12 4.81
C GLY A 64 17.05 -24.94 3.52
N GLN A 65 18.12 -25.59 3.06
CA GLN A 65 18.10 -26.39 1.83
C GLN A 65 17.31 -27.68 2.01
N MET A 66 16.64 -28.14 0.97
CA MET A 66 15.84 -29.37 0.97
C MET A 66 16.20 -30.24 -0.23
N THR A 67 15.99 -31.55 -0.12
CA THR A 67 15.93 -32.40 -1.31
C THR A 67 14.76 -31.97 -2.19
N TRP A 68 14.79 -32.30 -3.48
CA TRP A 68 13.68 -31.94 -4.37
C TRP A 68 12.34 -32.49 -3.86
N ALA A 69 12.31 -33.77 -3.44
CA ALA A 69 11.09 -34.40 -2.93
C ALA A 69 10.55 -33.73 -1.65
N GLN A 70 11.43 -33.27 -0.76
CA GLN A 70 11.04 -32.50 0.42
C GLN A 70 10.47 -31.13 0.03
N ALA A 71 11.11 -30.45 -0.92
CA ALA A 71 10.70 -29.14 -1.40
C ALA A 71 9.33 -29.19 -2.09
N ASP A 72 9.10 -30.17 -2.98
CA ASP A 72 7.84 -30.40 -3.69
C ASP A 72 6.70 -30.76 -2.72
N ALA A 73 6.94 -31.66 -1.78
CA ALA A 73 5.95 -32.03 -0.76
C ALA A 73 5.59 -30.84 0.15
N TRP A 74 6.59 -30.05 0.54
CA TRP A 74 6.38 -28.84 1.33
C TRP A 74 5.58 -27.81 0.53
N ALA A 75 5.96 -27.52 -0.71
CA ALA A 75 5.29 -26.53 -1.55
C ALA A 75 3.78 -26.80 -1.67
N LYS A 76 3.40 -28.05 -1.95
CA LYS A 76 2.00 -28.47 -2.13
C LYS A 76 1.12 -28.29 -0.89
N THR A 77 1.70 -28.31 0.31
CA THR A 77 0.97 -28.16 1.58
C THR A 77 1.14 -26.77 2.19
N PHE A 78 2.06 -25.97 1.66
CA PHE A 78 2.36 -24.66 2.19
C PHE A 78 1.18 -23.70 1.98
N THR A 79 0.91 -22.90 3.02
CA THR A 79 -0.07 -21.82 2.97
C THR A 79 0.50 -20.58 3.64
N LEU A 80 0.24 -19.41 3.06
CA LEU A 80 0.65 -18.12 3.63
C LEU A 80 -0.52 -17.14 3.62
N ASN A 81 -0.92 -16.64 4.79
CA ASN A 81 -2.02 -15.69 4.95
C ASN A 81 -3.34 -16.16 4.31
N GLY A 82 -3.62 -17.47 4.36
CA GLY A 82 -4.81 -18.07 3.74
C GLY A 82 -4.68 -18.33 2.23
N ASN A 83 -3.55 -17.99 1.61
CA ASN A 83 -3.25 -18.33 0.22
C ASN A 83 -2.61 -19.72 0.16
N SER A 84 -3.25 -20.65 -0.53
CA SER A 84 -2.74 -21.97 -0.91
C SER A 84 -2.30 -22.00 -2.38
N GLY A 85 -1.91 -23.17 -2.89
CA GLY A 85 -1.51 -23.36 -4.29
C GLY A 85 -0.08 -22.94 -4.58
N TRP A 86 0.78 -22.97 -3.56
CA TRP A 86 2.21 -22.70 -3.74
C TRP A 86 2.89 -23.89 -4.40
N ARG A 87 3.90 -23.59 -5.21
CA ARG A 87 4.71 -24.53 -5.98
C ARG A 87 6.14 -24.05 -6.08
N LEU A 88 7.02 -24.94 -6.52
CA LEU A 88 8.33 -24.54 -7.00
C LEU A 88 8.16 -23.68 -8.27
N PRO A 89 9.09 -22.76 -8.57
CA PRO A 89 9.02 -21.97 -9.79
C PRO A 89 9.23 -22.84 -11.02
N HIS A 90 8.56 -22.52 -12.10
CA HIS A 90 8.68 -23.25 -13.36
C HIS A 90 10.07 -23.06 -13.97
N GLY A 91 10.72 -24.18 -14.29
CA GLY A 91 11.98 -24.22 -15.02
C GLY A 91 11.81 -23.84 -16.51
N PRO A 92 12.91 -23.86 -17.28
CA PRO A 92 12.88 -23.57 -18.71
C PRO A 92 12.06 -24.62 -19.49
N THR A 93 11.34 -24.18 -20.54
CA THR A 93 10.43 -25.03 -21.32
C THR A 93 11.07 -25.66 -22.57
N SER A 94 12.22 -25.15 -23.03
CA SER A 94 12.94 -25.66 -24.19
C SER A 94 14.25 -26.32 -23.78
N ASN A 95 14.31 -27.65 -23.89
CA ASN A 95 15.56 -28.40 -23.88
C ASN A 95 16.26 -28.21 -25.23
N ILE A 96 17.42 -27.55 -25.25
CA ILE A 96 18.36 -27.76 -26.35
C ILE A 96 18.99 -29.13 -26.09
N SER A 97 18.54 -30.14 -26.82
CA SER A 97 19.01 -31.52 -26.70
C SER A 97 20.53 -31.61 -26.87
N GLY A 98 21.25 -31.75 -25.75
CA GLY A 98 22.70 -31.93 -25.68
C GLY A 98 23.12 -32.48 -24.31
N PRO A 99 24.30 -33.11 -24.19
CA PRO A 99 24.70 -33.87 -23.00
C PRO A 99 24.76 -32.99 -21.74
N LEU A 100 23.86 -33.26 -20.78
CA LEU A 100 23.83 -33.01 -19.32
C LEU A 100 24.45 -31.73 -18.70
N THR A 101 24.78 -30.69 -19.48
CA THR A 101 25.17 -29.36 -18.98
C THR A 101 24.53 -28.27 -19.82
N VAL A 102 23.20 -28.24 -19.86
CA VAL A 102 22.47 -27.23 -20.62
C VAL A 102 22.24 -25.99 -19.77
N SER A 103 23.02 -24.93 -20.05
CA SER A 103 22.62 -23.55 -19.76
C SER A 103 21.38 -23.25 -20.60
N ALA A 104 20.21 -23.38 -19.98
CA ALA A 104 18.93 -23.08 -20.62
C ALA A 104 18.43 -21.70 -20.18
N THR A 105 17.87 -20.95 -21.12
CA THR A 105 17.22 -19.66 -20.87
C THR A 105 15.73 -19.86 -20.61
N GLY A 106 15.13 -18.93 -19.85
CA GLY A 106 13.71 -18.97 -19.50
C GLY A 106 13.41 -19.69 -18.19
N GLY A 107 12.13 -19.75 -17.84
CA GLY A 107 11.66 -20.13 -16.51
C GLY A 107 11.50 -18.92 -15.58
N GLU A 108 10.77 -19.12 -14.48
CA GLU A 108 10.28 -18.01 -13.67
C GLU A 108 11.39 -17.31 -12.87
N LEU A 109 12.33 -18.08 -12.30
CA LEU A 109 13.49 -17.53 -11.60
C LEU A 109 14.49 -16.87 -12.55
N TYR A 110 14.62 -17.39 -13.77
CA TYR A 110 15.43 -16.74 -14.81
C TYR A 110 14.85 -15.37 -15.13
N ASN A 111 13.54 -15.29 -15.41
CA ASN A 111 12.87 -14.03 -15.69
C ASN A 111 13.00 -13.05 -14.53
N LEU A 112 12.77 -13.49 -13.29
CA LEU A 112 12.95 -12.68 -12.09
C LEU A 112 14.38 -12.14 -11.96
N TYR A 113 15.39 -12.99 -12.17
CA TYR A 113 16.81 -12.61 -12.08
C TYR A 113 17.12 -11.42 -13.00
N TYR A 114 16.67 -11.46 -14.25
CA TYR A 114 16.91 -10.38 -15.22
C TYR A 114 15.97 -9.19 -15.02
N GLN A 115 14.73 -9.39 -14.55
CA GLN A 115 13.80 -8.32 -14.18
C GLN A 115 14.36 -7.46 -13.03
N LEU A 116 15.11 -8.08 -12.11
CA LEU A 116 15.88 -7.39 -11.06
C LEU A 116 17.12 -6.66 -11.61
N GLY A 117 17.36 -6.68 -12.92
CA GLY A 117 18.47 -6.03 -13.58
C GLY A 117 19.83 -6.65 -13.24
N ASN A 118 19.86 -7.96 -12.97
CA ASN A 118 21.09 -8.73 -12.89
C ASN A 118 21.58 -9.09 -14.29
N THR A 119 22.87 -9.42 -14.41
CA THR A 119 23.47 -9.88 -15.66
C THR A 119 24.08 -11.25 -15.46
N GLN A 120 24.39 -11.97 -16.54
CA GLN A 120 25.02 -13.28 -16.42
C GLN A 120 26.31 -13.18 -15.58
N THR A 121 26.58 -14.17 -14.73
CA THR A 121 27.72 -14.21 -13.79
C THR A 121 27.80 -13.07 -12.75
N SER A 122 26.80 -12.20 -12.64
CA SER A 122 26.86 -11.07 -11.70
C SER A 122 26.52 -11.43 -10.26
N GLY A 123 26.09 -12.67 -10.01
CA GLY A 123 25.43 -13.05 -8.77
C GLY A 123 24.05 -12.43 -8.61
N TRP A 124 23.31 -12.90 -7.60
CA TRP A 124 22.07 -12.29 -7.17
C TRP A 124 22.29 -10.85 -6.67
N LYS A 125 21.55 -9.90 -7.25
CA LYS A 125 21.29 -8.60 -6.64
C LYS A 125 19.79 -8.45 -6.46
N ASN A 126 19.43 -7.83 -5.35
CA ASN A 126 18.05 -7.55 -5.01
C ASN A 126 17.76 -6.07 -5.26
N LYS A 127 17.25 -5.75 -6.46
CA LYS A 127 16.74 -4.41 -6.80
C LYS A 127 15.22 -4.31 -6.65
N GLY A 128 14.58 -5.34 -6.10
CA GLY A 128 13.13 -5.45 -5.96
C GLY A 128 12.70 -5.45 -4.49
N PRO A 129 11.40 -5.62 -4.23
CA PRO A 129 10.82 -5.56 -2.89
C PRO A 129 11.03 -6.85 -2.06
N PHE A 130 12.03 -7.68 -2.38
CA PHE A 130 12.33 -8.88 -1.59
C PHE A 130 13.07 -8.54 -0.30
N SER A 131 12.88 -9.31 0.77
CA SER A 131 13.57 -9.04 2.04
C SER A 131 15.09 -9.24 1.91
N MET A 132 15.48 -10.36 1.29
CA MET A 132 16.77 -10.53 0.63
C MET A 132 16.69 -11.72 -0.33
N ILE A 133 17.65 -11.79 -1.24
CA ILE A 133 17.82 -12.94 -2.11
C ILE A 133 19.06 -13.69 -1.66
N TRP A 134 18.87 -14.91 -1.16
CA TRP A 134 19.98 -15.74 -0.69
C TRP A 134 20.92 -16.07 -1.86
N PRO A 135 22.24 -15.99 -1.66
CA PRO A 135 23.18 -16.46 -2.65
C PRO A 135 23.07 -17.98 -2.78
N GLY A 136 23.05 -18.49 -4.02
CA GLY A 136 23.02 -19.92 -4.29
C GLY A 136 22.05 -20.29 -5.40
N SER A 137 21.80 -21.60 -5.46
CA SER A 137 20.93 -22.24 -6.44
C SER A 137 19.60 -22.59 -5.82
N PHE A 138 18.53 -22.46 -6.61
CA PHE A 138 17.16 -22.71 -6.19
C PHE A 138 16.53 -23.79 -7.05
N TRP A 139 15.76 -24.67 -6.42
CA TRP A 139 14.95 -25.64 -7.16
C TRP A 139 13.93 -24.96 -8.06
N THR A 140 13.80 -25.47 -9.29
CA THR A 140 12.69 -25.19 -10.20
C THR A 140 12.04 -26.50 -10.64
N ASP A 141 10.73 -26.50 -10.85
CA ASP A 141 10.02 -27.69 -11.30
C ASP A 141 10.14 -27.91 -12.82
N LEU A 142 9.67 -29.08 -13.24
CA LEU A 142 9.58 -29.48 -14.63
C LEU A 142 8.19 -29.12 -15.16
N ASN A 143 8.12 -28.57 -16.38
CA ASN A 143 6.91 -28.76 -17.17
C ASN A 143 6.72 -30.27 -17.40
N ALA A 144 5.55 -30.80 -17.02
CA ALA A 144 5.25 -32.22 -16.92
C ALA A 144 5.80 -33.04 -18.12
N GLY A 145 6.59 -34.09 -17.83
CA GLY A 145 6.95 -35.11 -18.84
C GLY A 145 8.41 -35.57 -18.89
N TRP A 146 9.32 -35.03 -18.09
CA TRP A 146 10.77 -35.26 -18.28
C TRP A 146 11.45 -35.87 -17.05
N THR A 147 11.24 -37.18 -16.86
CA THR A 147 12.04 -38.11 -16.02
C THR A 147 11.96 -37.95 -14.50
N THR A 148 12.21 -39.05 -13.77
CA THR A 148 12.12 -39.16 -12.30
C THR A 148 13.49 -39.09 -11.61
N SER A 149 14.55 -38.65 -12.28
CA SER A 149 15.93 -38.74 -11.75
C SER A 149 16.76 -37.47 -11.85
N HIS A 150 16.23 -36.42 -12.45
CA HIS A 150 16.89 -35.12 -12.61
C HIS A 150 15.89 -33.98 -12.41
N HIS A 151 16.36 -32.90 -11.83
CA HIS A 151 15.56 -31.72 -11.51
C HIS A 151 16.30 -30.45 -11.92
N TRP A 152 15.56 -29.41 -12.27
CA TRP A 152 16.15 -28.13 -12.61
C TRP A 152 16.51 -27.34 -11.37
N ILE A 153 17.65 -26.66 -11.45
CA ILE A 153 17.97 -25.55 -10.59
C ILE A 153 18.16 -24.29 -11.41
N PHE A 154 17.92 -23.15 -10.79
CA PHE A 154 18.46 -21.89 -11.25
C PHE A 154 19.65 -21.51 -10.38
N ASP A 155 20.85 -21.47 -10.95
CA ASP A 155 22.07 -21.01 -10.29
C ASP A 155 22.19 -19.50 -10.45
N GLY A 156 21.97 -18.76 -9.36
CA GLY A 156 22.06 -17.30 -9.39
C GLY A 156 23.47 -16.73 -9.38
N SER A 157 24.50 -17.54 -9.11
CA SER A 157 25.89 -17.10 -9.30
C SER A 157 26.22 -17.00 -10.79
N LEU A 158 25.65 -17.90 -11.59
CA LEU A 158 25.85 -17.96 -13.04
C LEU A 158 24.74 -17.23 -13.82
N GLY A 159 23.56 -17.06 -13.22
CA GLY A 159 22.37 -16.53 -13.87
C GLY A 159 21.87 -17.50 -14.95
N SER A 160 21.83 -18.80 -14.66
CA SER A 160 21.51 -19.83 -15.65
C SER A 160 20.83 -21.04 -15.01
N ASN A 161 19.97 -21.70 -15.79
CA ASN A 161 19.35 -22.95 -15.38
C ASN A 161 20.30 -24.12 -15.65
N TYR A 162 20.31 -25.10 -14.75
CA TYR A 162 21.05 -26.35 -14.89
C TYR A 162 20.17 -27.53 -14.51
N LEU A 163 20.24 -28.59 -15.31
CA LEU A 163 19.64 -29.86 -14.96
C LEU A 163 20.64 -30.63 -14.10
N ILE A 164 20.28 -30.94 -12.86
CA ILE A 164 21.13 -31.69 -11.93
C ILE A 164 20.45 -33.00 -11.55
N GLY A 165 21.24 -34.05 -11.35
CA GLY A 165 20.79 -35.31 -10.74
C GLY A 165 21.64 -35.64 -9.51
N PRO A 166 21.33 -36.70 -8.73
CA PRO A 166 20.03 -37.27 -8.40
C PRO A 166 19.34 -36.51 -7.24
N ASP A 167 18.13 -36.94 -6.85
CA ASP A 167 17.25 -36.36 -5.80
C ASP A 167 17.89 -36.11 -4.42
N SER A 168 19.11 -36.62 -4.18
CA SER A 168 19.85 -36.42 -2.92
C SER A 168 20.51 -35.05 -2.80
N ASN A 169 20.61 -34.29 -3.89
CA ASN A 169 21.10 -32.92 -3.81
C ASN A 169 20.16 -32.09 -2.94
N ILE A 170 20.72 -31.10 -2.24
CA ILE A 170 19.95 -30.18 -1.41
C ILE A 170 20.15 -28.76 -1.92
N GLU A 171 19.05 -28.09 -2.25
CA GLU A 171 19.08 -26.74 -2.81
C GLU A 171 18.09 -25.84 -2.08
N LEU A 172 18.23 -24.52 -2.28
CA LEU A 172 17.32 -23.56 -1.70
C LEU A 172 15.93 -23.67 -2.33
N VAL A 173 14.92 -23.29 -1.57
CA VAL A 173 13.52 -23.39 -1.99
C VAL A 173 12.87 -22.01 -1.94
N TRP A 174 12.46 -21.51 -3.10
CA TRP A 174 11.77 -20.24 -3.21
C TRP A 174 10.42 -20.45 -3.88
N LEU A 175 9.35 -20.44 -3.08
CA LEU A 175 8.02 -20.75 -3.60
C LEU A 175 7.38 -19.58 -4.34
N VAL A 176 6.58 -19.95 -5.33
CA VAL A 176 5.66 -19.07 -6.07
C VAL A 176 4.27 -19.69 -6.07
N ARG A 177 3.29 -18.90 -6.50
CA ARG A 177 1.96 -19.38 -6.85
C ARG A 177 1.43 -18.64 -8.06
N ASP A 178 0.52 -19.28 -8.79
CA ASP A 178 -0.14 -18.65 -9.92
C ASP A 178 -1.07 -17.53 -9.46
N GLY A 179 -1.11 -16.49 -10.29
CA GLY A 179 -1.92 -15.30 -10.13
C GLY A 179 -1.52 -14.42 -8.96
N LYS A 180 -2.26 -13.33 -8.84
CA LYS A 180 -2.17 -12.41 -7.70
C LYS A 180 -2.71 -13.04 -6.41
N ALA A 181 -1.90 -13.05 -5.36
CA ALA A 181 -2.34 -13.49 -4.05
C ALA A 181 -3.27 -12.48 -3.36
N VAL A 182 -4.07 -12.99 -2.42
CA VAL A 182 -4.93 -12.17 -1.57
C VAL A 182 -4.11 -11.66 -0.41
N ALA A 183 -3.82 -10.35 -0.40
CA ALA A 183 -3.13 -9.68 0.69
C ALA A 183 -3.87 -9.88 2.03
N PRO A 184 -3.17 -10.16 3.15
CA PRO A 184 -3.80 -10.20 4.47
C PRO A 184 -4.39 -8.83 4.82
N SER A 185 -5.40 -8.79 5.69
CA SER A 185 -6.00 -7.54 6.13
C SER A 185 -5.41 -7.06 7.47
N GLN A 186 -5.09 -5.78 7.56
CA GLN A 186 -4.68 -5.07 8.77
C GLN A 186 -5.77 -4.12 9.25
N SER A 187 -5.95 -4.01 10.57
CA SER A 187 -6.95 -3.11 11.16
C SER A 187 -6.38 -1.70 11.34
N LEU A 188 -7.11 -0.69 10.86
CA LEU A 188 -6.87 0.72 11.13
C LEU A 188 -7.99 1.26 12.02
N ALA A 189 -7.65 1.64 13.25
CA ALA A 189 -8.53 2.34 14.16
C ALA A 189 -8.34 3.86 14.01
N VAL A 190 -9.45 4.59 13.96
CA VAL A 190 -9.47 6.06 13.99
C VAL A 190 -10.21 6.51 15.25
N ALA A 191 -9.53 7.30 16.06
CA ALA A 191 -10.08 7.97 17.24
C ALA A 191 -10.15 9.48 17.05
N PHE A 192 -10.97 10.15 17.85
CA PHE A 192 -11.17 11.60 17.81
C PHE A 192 -10.81 12.22 19.15
N SER A 193 -10.18 13.39 19.12
CA SER A 193 -9.84 14.18 20.30
C SER A 193 -10.12 15.67 20.06
N GLY A 194 -10.02 16.45 21.14
CA GLY A 194 -10.33 17.88 21.13
C GLY A 194 -11.82 18.18 21.28
N SER A 195 -12.13 19.47 21.32
CA SER A 195 -13.49 19.97 21.58
C SER A 195 -14.30 20.25 20.31
N GLY A 196 -13.64 20.25 19.15
CA GLY A 196 -14.24 20.44 17.84
C GLY A 196 -14.95 19.19 17.32
N LYS A 197 -15.70 19.37 16.25
CA LYS A 197 -16.37 18.28 15.53
C LYS A 197 -15.79 18.17 14.11
N GLY A 198 -15.81 16.97 13.56
CA GLY A 198 -15.34 16.72 12.21
C GLY A 198 -15.70 15.32 11.72
N LYS A 199 -15.27 15.02 10.52
CA LYS A 199 -15.41 13.72 9.86
C LYS A 199 -14.04 13.28 9.34
N VAL A 200 -13.76 11.99 9.39
CA VAL A 200 -12.61 11.36 8.74
C VAL A 200 -13.13 10.41 7.66
N THR A 201 -12.50 10.46 6.49
CA THR A 201 -12.71 9.54 5.37
C THR A 201 -11.39 8.90 4.96
N SER A 202 -11.42 7.76 4.26
CA SER A 202 -10.21 7.09 3.75
C SER A 202 -10.27 6.82 2.25
N ASN A 203 -9.10 6.77 1.61
CA ASN A 203 -8.88 6.14 0.30
C ASN A 203 -7.69 5.15 0.39
N PRO A 204 -7.85 3.84 0.10
CA PRO A 204 -9.07 3.15 -0.29
C PRO A 204 -10.24 3.35 0.68
N ALA A 205 -11.47 3.23 0.15
CA ALA A 205 -12.67 3.44 0.95
C ALA A 205 -12.79 2.36 2.04
N GLY A 206 -13.05 2.78 3.28
CA GLY A 206 -13.22 1.89 4.43
C GLY A 206 -13.57 2.63 5.72
N ILE A 207 -13.13 3.89 5.86
CA ILE A 207 -13.50 4.78 6.96
C ILE A 207 -14.32 5.96 6.41
N SER A 208 -15.43 6.27 7.06
CA SER A 208 -16.28 7.44 6.79
C SER A 208 -17.08 7.77 8.05
N THR A 209 -16.43 8.37 9.04
CA THR A 209 -16.97 8.47 10.42
C THR A 209 -16.73 9.84 11.05
N SER A 210 -17.56 10.18 12.04
CA SER A 210 -17.41 11.34 12.94
C SER A 210 -17.21 10.94 14.41
N VAL A 211 -17.05 9.65 14.66
CA VAL A 211 -16.78 9.03 15.96
C VAL A 211 -15.73 7.93 15.79
N ALA A 212 -15.22 7.38 16.89
CA ALA A 212 -14.24 6.32 16.82
C ALA A 212 -14.76 5.13 15.98
N ALA A 213 -13.93 4.64 15.05
CA ALA A 213 -14.28 3.52 14.18
C ALA A 213 -13.04 2.74 13.77
N THR A 214 -13.24 1.48 13.36
CA THR A 214 -12.17 0.62 12.87
C THR A 214 -12.57 0.03 11.52
N ALA A 215 -11.63 -0.02 10.58
CA ALA A 215 -11.80 -0.69 9.29
C ALA A 215 -10.59 -1.59 9.00
N LYS A 216 -10.76 -2.52 8.05
CA LYS A 216 -9.69 -3.41 7.58
C LYS A 216 -9.23 -2.98 6.21
N PHE A 217 -7.91 -2.98 6.00
CA PHE A 217 -7.27 -2.64 4.74
C PHE A 217 -6.22 -3.71 4.39
N PRO A 218 -5.95 -3.97 3.11
CA PRO A 218 -4.88 -4.88 2.71
C PRO A 218 -3.53 -4.47 3.32
N ALA A 219 -2.72 -5.45 3.73
CA ALA A 219 -1.36 -5.21 4.17
C ALA A 219 -0.53 -4.55 3.06
N GLY A 220 0.45 -3.75 3.43
CA GLY A 220 1.27 -2.99 2.49
C GLY A 220 0.55 -1.83 1.80
N SER A 221 -0.78 -1.75 1.85
CA SER A 221 -1.52 -0.65 1.22
C SER A 221 -1.26 0.68 1.91
N ALA A 222 -1.22 1.74 1.12
CA ALA A 222 -1.21 3.12 1.59
C ALA A 222 -2.65 3.61 1.72
N VAL A 223 -3.09 3.89 2.94
CA VAL A 223 -4.41 4.43 3.26
C VAL A 223 -4.29 5.93 3.51
N VAL A 224 -4.89 6.74 2.64
CA VAL A 224 -4.94 8.20 2.79
C VAL A 224 -6.19 8.57 3.58
N LEU A 225 -6.01 9.02 4.81
CA LEU A 225 -7.06 9.59 5.64
C LEU A 225 -7.22 11.07 5.33
N THR A 226 -8.47 11.54 5.22
CA THR A 226 -8.81 12.96 5.06
C THR A 226 -9.75 13.38 6.18
N ALA A 227 -9.32 14.37 6.96
CA ALA A 227 -10.08 15.02 8.01
C ALA A 227 -10.80 16.27 7.47
N THR A 228 -12.07 16.42 7.78
CA THR A 228 -12.86 17.60 7.43
C THR A 228 -13.52 18.12 8.70
N ALA A 229 -13.22 19.37 9.08
CA ALA A 229 -13.88 20.01 10.20
C ALA A 229 -15.37 20.22 9.89
N ALA A 230 -16.23 20.08 10.89
CA ALA A 230 -17.66 20.30 10.72
C ALA A 230 -17.94 21.77 10.35
N ALA A 231 -18.97 21.98 9.53
CA ALA A 231 -19.46 23.33 9.22
C ALA A 231 -19.82 24.09 10.50
N PRO A 232 -19.70 25.43 10.53
CA PRO A 232 -20.02 26.20 11.72
C PRO A 232 -21.45 25.95 12.21
N GLN A 233 -21.61 25.72 13.51
CA GLN A 233 -22.90 25.42 14.13
C GLN A 233 -23.39 26.60 14.97
N ARG A 234 -24.68 26.90 14.92
CA ARG A 234 -25.30 27.84 15.87
C ARG A 234 -25.46 27.13 17.21
N VAL A 235 -25.00 27.77 18.27
CA VAL A 235 -25.11 27.27 19.64
C VAL A 235 -25.56 28.38 20.57
N LEU A 236 -26.14 28.01 21.72
CA LEU A 236 -26.50 28.95 22.77
C LEU A 236 -25.50 28.80 23.91
N GLN A 237 -24.78 29.87 24.23
CA GLN A 237 -23.87 29.91 25.36
C GLN A 237 -24.60 30.47 26.58
N SER A 238 -24.60 29.74 27.69
CA SER A 238 -25.07 30.25 28.97
C SER A 238 -24.05 31.26 29.52
N VAL A 239 -24.51 32.49 29.75
CA VAL A 239 -23.72 33.58 30.33
C VAL A 239 -24.38 34.01 31.63
N LYS A 240 -23.63 34.00 32.74
CA LYS A 240 -24.10 34.51 34.03
C LYS A 240 -23.87 36.02 34.09
N LEU A 241 -24.94 36.77 34.28
CA LEU A 241 -24.91 38.21 34.44
C LEU A 241 -24.49 38.60 35.88
N PRO A 242 -24.03 39.85 36.11
CA PRO A 242 -23.62 40.32 37.43
C PRO A 242 -24.69 40.17 38.53
N ASN A 243 -25.96 40.21 38.16
CA ASN A 243 -27.12 40.01 39.06
C ASN A 243 -27.46 38.54 39.32
N GLY A 244 -26.61 37.59 38.90
CA GLY A 244 -26.82 36.16 39.08
C GLY A 244 -27.74 35.48 38.06
N ARG A 245 -28.44 36.24 37.18
CA ARG A 245 -29.29 35.65 36.12
C ARG A 245 -28.44 34.99 35.03
N VAL A 246 -28.92 33.87 34.49
CA VAL A 246 -28.30 33.20 33.33
C VAL A 246 -29.07 33.56 32.07
N THR A 247 -28.38 34.08 31.06
CA THR A 247 -28.94 34.36 29.73
C THR A 247 -28.26 33.50 28.68
N LYS A 248 -29.02 33.06 27.66
CA LYS A 248 -28.50 32.32 26.51
C LYS A 248 -28.11 33.30 25.40
N VAL A 249 -26.83 33.36 25.07
CA VAL A 249 -26.32 34.22 23.99
C VAL A 249 -26.10 33.36 22.74
N PRO A 250 -26.68 33.74 21.57
CA PRO A 250 -26.37 33.10 20.31
C PRO A 250 -24.89 33.22 19.93
N MET A 251 -24.25 32.09 19.74
CA MET A 251 -22.86 31.98 19.30
C MET A 251 -22.76 31.08 18.07
N GLN A 252 -21.65 31.21 17.37
CA GLN A 252 -21.25 30.31 16.30
C GLN A 252 -20.07 29.48 16.79
N ALA A 253 -20.25 28.17 16.83
CA ALA A 253 -19.21 27.20 17.10
C ALA A 253 -18.50 26.86 15.79
N ILE A 254 -17.22 27.17 15.72
CA ILE A 254 -16.35 26.89 14.58
C ILE A 254 -15.43 25.75 14.99
N SER A 255 -15.37 24.70 14.18
CA SER A 255 -14.40 23.63 14.35
C SER A 255 -13.25 23.81 13.38
N SER A 256 -12.03 23.48 13.81
CA SER A 256 -10.84 23.48 12.96
C SER A 256 -10.03 22.21 13.19
N PHE A 257 -9.43 21.67 12.13
CA PHE A 257 -8.46 20.59 12.25
C PHE A 257 -7.25 21.05 13.07
N ALA A 258 -6.73 20.18 13.92
CA ALA A 258 -5.67 20.49 14.88
C ALA A 258 -4.53 19.47 14.92
N GLY A 259 -4.51 18.51 13.99
CA GLY A 259 -3.41 17.57 13.83
C GLY A 259 -3.81 16.10 13.98
N TRP A 260 -2.86 15.25 13.59
CA TRP A 260 -2.89 13.80 13.74
C TRP A 260 -1.94 13.38 14.86
N SER A 261 -2.25 12.28 15.55
CA SER A 261 -1.38 11.65 16.55
C SER A 261 -1.55 10.12 16.57
N GLY A 262 -0.82 9.43 17.45
CA GLY A 262 -0.70 7.98 17.41
C GLY A 262 0.17 7.55 16.21
N ASP A 263 -0.27 6.55 15.47
CA ASP A 263 0.42 6.10 14.24
C ASP A 263 0.38 7.14 13.10
N GLY A 264 -0.42 8.19 13.23
CA GLY A 264 -0.45 9.33 12.29
C GLY A 264 0.47 10.49 12.67
N ALA A 265 1.30 10.35 13.70
CA ALA A 265 2.14 11.44 14.21
C ALA A 265 3.22 11.93 13.21
N SER A 266 3.58 11.12 12.21
CA SER A 266 4.48 11.52 11.12
C SER A 266 3.81 12.41 10.07
N CYS A 267 2.47 12.49 10.07
CA CYS A 267 1.74 13.34 9.14
C CYS A 267 1.88 14.82 9.53
N PRO A 268 2.06 15.74 8.57
CA PRO A 268 2.23 17.16 8.88
C PRO A 268 1.03 17.71 9.67
N SER A 269 1.29 18.41 10.77
CA SER A 269 0.25 18.92 11.68
C SER A 269 -0.68 19.98 11.05
N THR A 270 -0.25 20.58 9.93
CA THR A 270 -1.02 21.56 9.16
C THR A 270 -1.82 20.95 8.02
N GLN A 271 -1.58 19.69 7.66
CA GLN A 271 -2.30 19.01 6.59
C GLN A 271 -3.44 18.17 7.17
N ASN A 272 -4.64 18.38 6.63
CA ASN A 272 -5.81 17.59 6.99
C ASN A 272 -5.84 16.21 6.33
N THR A 273 -4.81 15.84 5.57
CA THR A 273 -4.60 14.52 4.99
C THR A 273 -3.47 13.79 5.70
N CYS A 274 -3.56 12.48 5.82
CA CYS A 274 -2.53 11.65 6.44
C CYS A 274 -2.44 10.30 5.74
N THR A 275 -1.26 9.96 5.20
CA THR A 275 -1.01 8.68 4.54
C THR A 275 -0.46 7.68 5.54
N ILE A 276 -1.15 6.56 5.72
CA ILE A 276 -0.79 5.47 6.62
C ILE A 276 -0.45 4.23 5.80
N THR A 277 0.77 3.72 5.94
CA THR A 277 1.14 2.41 5.38
C THR A 277 0.71 1.30 6.34
N MET A 278 -0.07 0.34 5.84
CA MET A 278 -0.63 -0.76 6.63
C MET A 278 0.33 -1.95 6.72
N ASP A 279 1.44 -1.78 7.43
CA ASP A 279 2.43 -2.85 7.74
C ASP A 279 1.98 -3.76 8.89
N LYS A 280 1.14 -3.24 9.80
CA LYS A 280 0.53 -3.92 10.94
C LYS A 280 -0.79 -3.23 11.32
N ALA A 281 -1.44 -3.68 12.39
CA ALA A 281 -2.54 -2.95 12.98
C ALA A 281 -2.09 -1.56 13.47
N LYS A 282 -2.90 -0.52 13.18
CA LYS A 282 -2.58 0.88 13.46
C LYS A 282 -3.73 1.59 14.17
N SER A 283 -3.40 2.61 14.95
CA SER A 283 -4.34 3.50 15.62
C SER A 283 -3.95 4.97 15.42
N VAL A 284 -4.82 5.72 14.75
CA VAL A 284 -4.63 7.14 14.45
C VAL A 284 -5.66 7.96 15.21
N THR A 285 -5.21 9.03 15.86
CA THR A 285 -6.13 9.99 16.49
C THR A 285 -6.14 11.29 15.71
N VAL A 286 -7.33 11.77 15.35
CA VAL A 286 -7.54 13.10 14.77
C VAL A 286 -7.97 14.09 15.85
N THR A 287 -7.38 15.28 15.85
CA THR A 287 -7.77 16.34 16.78
C THR A 287 -8.54 17.43 16.04
N PHE A 288 -9.67 17.86 16.61
CA PHE A 288 -10.36 19.08 16.19
C PHE A 288 -10.49 20.06 17.36
N ASN A 289 -10.13 21.32 17.14
CA ASN A 289 -10.34 22.39 18.11
C ASN A 289 -11.67 23.10 17.86
N ARG A 290 -12.29 23.60 18.93
CA ARG A 290 -13.51 24.42 18.84
C ARG A 290 -13.24 25.83 19.33
N ARG A 291 -13.71 26.81 18.55
CA ARG A 291 -13.81 28.22 18.95
C ARG A 291 -15.26 28.67 18.93
N LEU A 292 -15.68 29.39 19.97
CA LEU A 292 -16.98 30.08 19.99
C LEU A 292 -16.75 31.54 19.63
N VAL A 293 -17.55 32.05 18.70
CA VAL A 293 -17.58 33.48 18.36
C VAL A 293 -19.02 34.01 18.50
N PRO A 294 -19.22 35.25 18.98
CA PRO A 294 -20.55 35.85 19.00
C PRO A 294 -21.16 35.84 17.60
N PHE A 295 -22.39 35.34 17.47
CA PHE A 295 -23.09 35.43 16.21
C PHE A 295 -23.51 36.88 16.01
N LYS A 296 -22.92 37.59 15.03
CA LYS A 296 -23.40 38.92 14.59
C LYS A 296 -24.25 38.73 13.34
N PRO A 297 -25.59 38.58 13.42
CA PRO A 297 -26.42 38.78 12.25
C PRO A 297 -26.30 40.25 11.88
N ASN A 298 -25.80 40.55 10.67
CA ASN A 298 -25.89 41.86 10.00
C ASN A 298 -26.01 43.06 10.95
N LEU A 299 -24.87 43.63 11.37
CA LEU A 299 -24.90 45.03 11.79
C LEU A 299 -25.46 45.82 10.59
N PRO A 300 -26.56 46.56 10.71
CA PRO A 300 -26.85 47.59 9.73
C PRO A 300 -25.60 48.46 9.68
N GLU A 301 -25.16 48.78 8.47
CA GLU A 301 -24.18 49.81 8.24
C GLU A 301 -24.57 51.03 9.10
N ARG A 302 -23.70 51.32 10.07
CA ARG A 302 -23.65 52.51 10.94
C ARG A 302 -24.95 53.34 10.95
N LEU A 303 -25.70 53.32 12.06
CA LEU A 303 -26.76 54.31 12.29
C LEU A 303 -26.20 55.70 12.00
N ASP A 304 -26.67 56.30 10.91
CA ASP A 304 -26.34 57.65 10.49
C ASP A 304 -26.92 58.62 11.53
N PRO A 305 -26.08 59.35 12.30
CA PRO A 305 -26.57 60.27 13.33
C PRO A 305 -27.41 61.41 12.74
N ASP A 306 -27.39 61.65 11.41
CA ASP A 306 -28.18 62.68 10.76
C ASP A 306 -29.64 62.28 10.46
N LYS A 307 -30.05 61.03 10.73
CA LYS A 307 -31.45 60.58 10.57
C LYS A 307 -32.31 60.70 11.84
N LEU A 308 -31.83 61.42 12.86
CA LEU A 308 -32.56 61.69 14.10
C LEU A 308 -32.88 63.20 14.31
N ARG A 309 -33.16 63.92 13.23
CA ARG A 309 -33.81 65.23 13.29
C ARG A 309 -35.21 65.18 12.71
#